data_AF-A0A1X7MTW8-F1
#
_entry.id   AF-A0A1X7MTW8-F1
#
_cell.length_a   1.000
_cell.length_b   1.000
_cell.length_c   1.000
_cell.angle_alpha   90.00
_cell.angle_beta   90.00
_cell.angle_gamma   90.00
#
_symmetry.space_group_name_H-M   'P 1'
#
loop_
_entity.id
_entity.type
_entity.pdbx_description
1 polymer ?
#
loop_
_entity_poly.entity_id
_entity_poly.type
_entity_poly.pdbx_seq_one_letter_code
_entity_poly.pdbx_strand_id
1 'polypeptide(L)' 'MEHIKACQEHIEEGLDDAVYGGFELPVLKAFSPVDKQNDKCAYCEAAPIYVVENGHSHTI' A
#
# COMPACT_ATOMS: atom_id res chain seq x y z
N MET A 1 11.23 2.42 -4.13
CA MET A 1 10.07 2.90 -3.35
C MET A 1 9.07 1.77 -3.37
N GLU A 2 9.17 0.89 -2.39
CA GLU A 2 8.25 -0.24 -2.25
C GLU A 2 6.96 0.33 -1.64
N HIS A 3 5.86 0.25 -2.37
CA HIS A 3 4.54 0.58 -1.87
C HIS A 3 3.60 -0.56 -2.22
N ILE A 4 2.77 -0.98 -1.26
CA ILE A 4 1.88 -2.12 -1.43
C ILE A 4 0.46 -1.59 -1.62
N LYS A 5 -0.12 -1.86 -2.79
CA LYS A 5 -1.48 -1.43 -3.12
C LYS A 5 -2.44 -2.53 -2.69
N ALA A 6 -3.37 -2.21 -1.81
CA ALA A 6 -4.32 -3.17 -1.26
C ALA A 6 -5.77 -2.68 -1.42
N CYS A 7 -6.68 -3.63 -1.64
CA CYS A 7 -8.11 -3.37 -1.52
C CYS A 7 -8.54 -3.46 -0.05
N GLN A 8 -9.81 -3.18 0.24
CA GLN A 8 -10.34 -3.22 1.61
C GLN A 8 -10.15 -4.58 2.29
N GLU A 9 -10.21 -5.66 1.52
CA GLU A 9 -10.17 -7.03 2.02
C GLU A 9 -8.73 -7.50 2.30
N HIS A 10 -7.77 -7.07 1.49
CA HIS A 10 -6.36 -7.48 1.60
C HIS A 10 -5.49 -6.39 2.24
N ILE A 11 -6.11 -5.47 2.97
CA ILE A 11 -5.41 -4.35 3.61
C ILE A 11 -4.50 -4.84 4.74
N GLU A 12 -4.97 -5.82 5.51
CA GLU A 12 -4.22 -6.41 6.61
C GLU A 12 -3.00 -7.19 6.08
N GLU A 13 -3.18 -7.96 5.01
CA GLU A 13 -2.09 -8.65 4.30
C GLU A 13 -1.03 -7.66 3.79
N GLY A 14 -1.47 -6.54 3.21
CA GLY A 14 -0.57 -5.48 2.75
C GLY A 14 0.21 -4.80 3.86
N LEU A 15 -0.39 -4.66 5.04
CA LEU A 15 0.29 -4.12 6.22
C LEU A 15 1.29 -5.11 6.80
N ASP A 16 0.91 -6.39 6.88
CA ASP A 16 1.79 -7.45 7.41
C ASP A 16 3.01 -7.66 6.51
N ASP A 17 2.80 -7.72 5.19
CA ASP A 17 3.87 -7.83 4.19
C ASP A 17 4.80 -6.61 4.20
N ALA A 18 4.27 -5.41 4.42
CA ALA A 18 5.08 -4.21 4.58
C ALA A 18 5.98 -4.29 5.84
N VAL A 19 5.42 -4.67 6.99
CA VAL A 19 6.20 -4.87 8.23
C VAL A 19 7.27 -5.95 8.03
N TYR A 20 6.89 -7.07 7.41
CA TYR A 20 7.80 -8.17 7.12
C TYR A 20 8.91 -7.77 6.14
N GLY A 21 8.58 -6.94 5.15
CA GLY A 21 9.50 -6.36 4.17
C GLY A 21 10.46 -5.31 4.74
N GLY A 22 10.38 -5.02 6.04
CA GLY A 22 11.28 -4.07 6.71
C GLY A 22 10.79 -2.63 6.70
N PHE A 23 9.49 -2.40 6.49
CA PHE A 23 8.90 -1.08 6.69
C PHE A 23 8.82 -0.83 8.20
N GLU A 24 9.73 -0.02 8.72
CA GLU A 24 9.76 0.31 10.15
C GLU A 24 8.50 1.02 10.62
N LEU A 25 7.89 1.82 9.74
CA LEU A 25 6.64 2.55 9.99
C LEU A 25 5.75 2.47 8.74
N PRO A 26 5.00 1.37 8.53
CA PRO A 26 4.08 1.29 7.41
C PRO A 26 2.95 2.31 7.62
N VAL A 27 2.79 3.22 6.66
CA VAL A 27 1.73 4.22 6.67
C VAL A 27 0.66 3.81 5.68
N LEU A 28 -0.57 3.70 6.18
CA LEU A 28 -1.73 3.48 5.35
C LEU A 28 -2.27 4.79 4.79
N LYS A 29 -2.24 4.95 3.47
CA LYS A 29 -2.89 6.06 2.78
C LYS A 29 -4.05 5.56 1.93
N ALA A 30 -5.13 6.34 1.87
CA ALA A 30 -6.23 6.06 0.98
C ALA A 30 -5.87 6.41 -0.47
N PHE A 31 -6.27 5.57 -1.41
CA PHE A 31 -6.07 5.80 -2.84
C PHE A 31 -6.97 6.92 -3.32
N SER A 32 -6.39 7.97 -3.89
CA SER A 32 -7.15 9.03 -4.53
C SER A 32 -7.80 8.52 -5.82
N PRO A 33 -9.03 8.95 -6.16
CA PRO A 33 -9.75 8.47 -7.33
C PRO A 33 -9.06 8.78 -8.67
N VAL A 34 -8.13 9.75 -8.68
CA VAL A 34 -7.34 10.12 -9.86
C VAL A 34 -6.31 9.03 -10.22
N ASP A 35 -5.76 8.35 -9.21
CA ASP A 35 -4.71 7.33 -9.36
C ASP A 35 -5.27 5.94 -9.69
N LYS A 36 -6.58 5.71 -9.50
CA LYS A 36 -7.22 4.40 -9.69
C LYS A 36 -7.28 3.89 -11.14
N GLN A 37 -6.88 4.70 -12.12
CA GLN A 37 -7.11 4.39 -13.54
C GLN A 37 -6.30 3.21 -14.09
N ASN A 38 -5.21 2.80 -13.45
CA ASN A 38 -4.42 1.62 -13.86
C ASN A 38 -3.92 0.77 -12.70
N ASP A 39 -4.38 1.05 -11.49
CA ASP A 39 -3.86 0.40 -10.29
C ASP A 39 -4.74 -0.75 -9.84
N LYS A 40 -4.06 -1.83 -9.43
CA LYS A 40 -4.64 -3.08 -8.98
C LYS A 40 -4.13 -3.42 -7.59
N CYS A 41 -4.96 -4.09 -6.81
CA CYS A 41 -4.57 -4.73 -5.56
C CYS A 41 -3.49 -5.78 -5.87
N ALA A 42 -2.41 -5.77 -5.08
CA ALA A 42 -1.30 -6.71 -5.22
C ALA A 42 -1.73 -8.19 -5.02
N TYR A 43 -2.85 -8.41 -4.32
CA TYR A 43 -3.29 -9.75 -3.89
C TYR A 43 -4.41 -10.34 -4.75
N CYS A 44 -5.35 -9.51 -5.21
CA CYS A 44 -6.57 -10.01 -5.86
C CYS A 44 -6.94 -9.27 -7.15
N GLU A 45 -6.05 -8.42 -7.66
CA GLU A 45 -6.25 -7.60 -8.87
C GLU A 45 -7.45 -6.63 -8.85
N ALA A 46 -8.22 -6.60 -7.76
CA ALA A 46 -9.32 -5.67 -7.56
C ALA A 46 -8.82 -4.22 -7.49
N ALA A 47 -9.73 -3.25 -7.65
CA ALA A 47 -9.37 -1.85 -7.50
C ALA A 47 -8.82 -1.58 -6.09
N PRO A 48 -7.56 -1.13 -5.94
CA PRO A 48 -7.00 -0.81 -4.64
C PRO A 48 -7.65 0.46 -4.13
N ILE A 49 -7.87 0.49 -2.82
CA ILE A 49 -8.42 1.66 -2.13
C ILE A 49 -7.46 2.17 -1.05
N TYR A 50 -6.39 1.43 -0.80
CA TYR A 50 -5.32 1.81 0.10
C TYR A 50 -3.95 1.53 -0.51
N VAL A 51 -2.97 2.31 -0.08
CA VAL A 51 -1.56 2.11 -0.36
C VAL A 51 -0.79 2.13 0.96
N VAL A 52 0.01 1.10 1.17
CA VAL A 52 0.94 0.99 2.28
C VAL A 52 2.29 1.48 1.80
N GLU A 53 2.82 2.51 2.44
CA GLU A 53 4.13 3.09 2.10
C GLU A 53 5.01 3.14 3.35
N ASN A 54 6.33 3.00 3.19
CA ASN A 54 7.22 3.18 4.32
C ASN A 54 7.25 4.67 4.68
N GLY A 55 6.79 5.00 5.89
CA GLY A 55 6.82 6.34 6.45
C GLY A 55 8.24 6.87 6.70
N HIS A 56 9.26 6.02 6.58
CA HIS A 56 10.67 6.43 6.56
C HIS A 56 11.00 7.15 5.24
N SER A 57 10.40 8.33 5.05
CA SER A 57 10.86 9.30 4.06
C SER A 57 12.26 9.70 4.46
N HIS A 58 13.27 9.17 3.76
CA HIS A 58 14.60 9.77 3.71
C HIS A 58 14.41 11.21 3.23
N THR A 59 14.30 12.13 4.18
CA THR A 59 14.48 13.55 3.92
C THR A 59 15.98 13.70 3.71
N ILE A 60 16.41 13.70 2.45
CA ILE A 60 17.77 14.08 2.04
C ILE A 60 17.76 15.60 1.83
#